data_AF-A0AA40MEZ1-F1
#
_entry.id   AF-A0AA40MEZ1-F1
#
_cell.length_a   1.000
_cell.length_b   1.000
_cell.length_c   1.000
_cell.angle_alpha   90.00
_cell.angle_beta   90.00
_cell.angle_gamma   90.00
#
_symmetry.space_group_name_H-M   'P 1'
#
loop_
_entity.id
_entity.type
_entity.pdbx_description
1 polymer ?
#
loop_
_entity_poly.entity_id
_entity_poly.type
_entity_poly.pdbx_seq_one_letter_code
_entity_poly.pdbx_strand_id
1 'polypeptide(L)'
;MVGNHREVIARASEDLFRRVGDALREPDEAKVFEQFDTAESTVDQYLDAVAQGSTALPDAQDLSFACALLLVAARTIEKRDIEFLQRLNAPEVGVSLYDIAPEIADMKTRAVAGLKRLALGEGDLMSQRGQSPNGDVPF
;
A
#
# COMPACT_ATOMS: atom_id res chain seq x y z
N MET A 1 -3.22 -2.38 34.55
CA MET A 1 -3.48 -3.60 33.78
C MET A 1 -2.73 -3.47 32.47
N VAL A 2 -1.55 -4.08 32.34
CA VAL A 2 -0.83 -4.11 31.06
C VAL A 2 -1.44 -5.25 30.26
N GLY A 3 -2.45 -4.94 29.44
CA GLY A 3 -2.83 -5.87 28.37
C GLY A 3 -1.58 -6.20 27.59
N ASN A 4 -1.32 -7.49 27.39
CA ASN A 4 -0.08 -7.99 26.81
C ASN A 4 0.14 -7.29 25.45
N HIS A 5 1.22 -6.52 25.28
CA HIS A 5 1.49 -5.76 24.04
C HIS A 5 1.31 -6.62 22.77
N ARG A 6 1.57 -7.92 22.87
CA ARG A 6 1.32 -8.90 21.80
C ARG A 6 -0.15 -9.05 21.44
N GLU A 7 -1.05 -9.04 22.41
CA GLU A 7 -2.50 -9.13 22.17
C GLU A 7 -3.04 -7.87 21.51
N VAL A 8 -2.52 -6.69 21.89
CA VAL A 8 -2.87 -5.42 21.27
C VAL A 8 -2.46 -5.40 19.79
N ILE A 9 -1.19 -5.74 19.51
CA ILE A 9 -0.68 -5.82 18.15
C ILE A 9 -1.43 -6.88 17.33
N ALA A 10 -1.79 -8.02 17.93
CA ALA A 10 -2.55 -9.06 17.24
C ALA A 10 -3.94 -8.56 16.81
N ARG A 11 -4.66 -7.85 17.68
CA ARG A 11 -5.97 -7.27 17.35
C ARG A 11 -5.86 -6.18 16.28
N ALA A 12 -4.89 -5.29 16.43
CA ALA A 12 -4.62 -4.25 15.43
C ALA A 12 -4.23 -4.86 14.07
N SER A 13 -3.47 -5.96 14.08
CA SER A 13 -3.14 -6.70 12.86
C SER A 13 -4.37 -7.32 12.20
N GLU A 14 -5.24 -7.96 12.98
CA GLU A 14 -6.46 -8.57 12.46
C GLU A 14 -7.37 -7.51 11.83
N ASP A 15 -7.51 -6.35 12.47
CA ASP A 15 -8.27 -5.22 11.94
C ASP A 15 -7.67 -4.67 10.64
N LEU A 16 -6.35 -4.46 10.58
CA LEU A 16 -5.66 -4.01 9.38
C LEU A 16 -5.89 -4.96 8.20
N PHE A 17 -5.67 -6.26 8.42
CA PHE A 17 -5.87 -7.26 7.37
C PHE A 17 -7.31 -7.37 6.92
N ARG A 18 -8.27 -7.26 7.86
CA ARG A 18 -9.69 -7.23 7.55
C ARG A 18 -10.03 -6.02 6.67
N ARG A 19 -9.61 -4.81 7.06
CA ARG A 19 -9.85 -3.58 6.28
C ARG A 19 -9.26 -3.67 4.87
N VAL A 20 -8.03 -4.15 4.73
CA VAL A 20 -7.37 -4.33 3.42
C VAL A 20 -8.06 -5.41 2.60
N GLY A 21 -8.45 -6.52 3.23
CA GLY A 21 -9.19 -7.59 2.57
C GLY A 21 -10.56 -7.13 2.07
N ASP A 22 -11.29 -6.35 2.86
CA ASP A 22 -12.59 -5.78 2.50
C ASP A 22 -12.44 -4.79 1.33
N ALA A 23 -11.42 -3.94 1.35
CA ALA A 23 -11.09 -2.99 0.28
C ALA A 23 -10.81 -3.70 -1.06
N LEU A 24 -9.99 -4.75 -1.04
CA LEU A 24 -9.59 -5.49 -2.24
C LEU A 24 -10.66 -6.47 -2.75
N ARG A 25 -11.65 -6.80 -1.92
CA ARG A 25 -12.77 -7.67 -2.31
C ARG A 25 -13.87 -6.94 -3.06
N GLU A 26 -13.81 -5.61 -3.14
CA GLU A 26 -14.75 -4.81 -3.90
C GLU A 26 -14.69 -5.21 -5.39
N PRO A 27 -15.79 -5.73 -5.97
CA PRO A 27 -15.82 -6.17 -7.37
C PRO A 27 -15.81 -5.01 -8.37
N ASP A 28 -16.05 -3.79 -7.90
CA ASP A 28 -16.03 -2.58 -8.71
C ASP A 28 -14.61 -2.03 -8.82
N GLU A 29 -13.98 -2.25 -9.97
CA GLU A 29 -12.64 -1.77 -10.28
C GLU A 29 -12.51 -0.26 -10.07
N ALA A 30 -13.54 0.53 -10.38
CA ALA A 30 -13.49 1.99 -10.24
C ALA A 30 -13.34 2.40 -8.77
N LYS A 31 -13.99 1.69 -7.86
CA LYS A 31 -13.84 1.92 -6.41
C LYS A 31 -12.49 1.48 -5.89
N VAL A 32 -11.93 0.40 -6.43
CA VAL A 32 -10.56 -0.04 -6.07
C VAL A 32 -9.54 1.03 -6.47
N PHE A 33 -9.69 1.63 -7.65
CA PHE A 33 -8.87 2.77 -8.08
C PHE A 33 -9.08 4.01 -7.20
N GLU A 34 -10.32 4.35 -6.84
CA GLU A 34 -10.61 5.48 -5.94
C GLU A 34 -9.98 5.30 -4.55
N GLN A 35 -10.03 4.09 -4.00
CA GLN A 35 -9.38 3.75 -2.73
C GLN A 35 -7.85 3.83 -2.83
N PHE A 36 -7.29 3.43 -3.97
CA PHE A 36 -5.87 3.57 -4.23
C PHE A 36 -5.44 5.05 -4.26
N ASP A 37 -6.13 5.89 -5.03
CA ASP A 37 -5.84 7.32 -5.13
C ASP A 37 -5.99 8.01 -3.76
N THR A 38 -6.99 7.62 -2.99
CA THR A 38 -7.19 8.12 -1.61
C THR A 38 -6.04 7.70 -0.70
N ALA A 39 -5.55 6.46 -0.81
CA ALA A 39 -4.42 5.98 -0.04
C ALA A 39 -3.11 6.70 -0.42
N GLU A 40 -2.86 6.91 -1.71
CA GLU A 40 -1.71 7.69 -2.18
C GLU A 40 -1.78 9.13 -1.65
N SER A 41 -2.94 9.78 -1.76
CA SER A 41 -3.15 11.13 -1.24
C SER A 41 -2.91 11.22 0.27
N THR A 42 -3.34 10.22 1.04
CA THR A 42 -3.13 10.17 2.50
C THR A 42 -1.64 10.08 2.85
N VAL A 43 -0.89 9.24 2.13
CA VAL A 43 0.56 9.10 2.33
C VAL A 43 1.29 10.39 1.95
N ASP A 44 0.85 11.07 0.91
CA ASP A 44 1.47 12.31 0.43
C ASP A 44 1.23 13.47 1.37
N GLN A 45 0.00 13.62 1.82
CA GLN A 45 -0.35 14.60 2.85
C GLN A 45 0.45 14.39 4.12
N TYR A 46 0.65 13.14 4.54
CA TYR A 46 1.51 12.82 5.67
C TYR A 46 2.96 13.23 5.46
N LEU A 47 3.58 12.84 4.33
CA LEU A 47 4.98 13.15 4.05
C LEU A 47 5.20 14.67 3.93
N ASP A 48 4.28 15.39 3.29
CA ASP A 48 4.30 16.84 3.19
C ASP A 48 4.14 17.50 4.55
N ALA A 49 3.20 17.02 5.38
CA ALA A 49 3.00 17.53 6.73
C ALA A 49 4.24 17.34 7.62
N VAL A 50 4.91 16.18 7.55
CA VAL A 50 6.17 15.96 8.26
C VAL A 50 7.27 16.87 7.75
N ALA A 51 7.42 17.02 6.42
CA ALA A 51 8.43 17.90 5.83
C ALA A 51 8.24 19.38 6.22
N GLN A 52 6.98 19.80 6.40
CA GLN A 52 6.61 21.16 6.82
C GLN A 52 6.63 21.35 8.34
N GLY A 53 6.84 20.29 9.13
CA GLY A 53 6.71 20.34 10.59
C GLY A 53 5.28 20.65 11.06
N SER A 54 4.28 20.31 10.24
CA SER A 54 2.86 20.51 10.54
C SER A 54 2.37 19.51 11.59
N THR A 55 1.42 19.93 12.43
CA THR A 55 0.72 19.05 13.38
C THR A 55 -0.52 18.40 12.78
N ALA A 56 -0.90 18.76 11.55
CA ALA A 56 -2.03 18.18 10.84
C ALA A 56 -1.62 16.84 10.19
N LEU A 57 -1.29 15.87 11.04
CA LEU A 57 -0.95 14.51 10.62
C LEU A 57 -2.23 13.65 10.55
N PRO A 58 -2.32 12.70 9.61
CA PRO A 58 -3.39 11.72 9.62
C PRO A 58 -3.31 10.80 10.84
N ASP A 59 -4.42 10.13 11.13
CA ASP A 59 -4.44 9.08 12.15
C ASP A 59 -3.48 7.94 11.79
N ALA A 60 -2.82 7.36 12.79
CA ALA A 60 -1.84 6.30 12.60
C ALA A 60 -2.45 5.04 11.94
N GLN A 61 -3.70 4.72 12.29
CA GLN A 61 -4.42 3.59 11.72
C GLN A 61 -4.75 3.84 10.25
N ASP A 62 -5.18 5.05 9.90
CA ASP A 62 -5.46 5.42 8.52
C ASP A 62 -4.20 5.48 7.66
N LEU A 63 -3.09 6.00 8.20
CA LEU A 63 -1.80 5.97 7.53
C LEU A 63 -1.32 4.52 7.31
N SER A 64 -1.47 3.65 8.32
CA SER A 64 -1.10 2.23 8.19
C SER A 64 -1.92 1.51 7.13
N PHE A 65 -3.22 1.80 7.07
CA PHE A 65 -4.14 1.24 6.09
C PHE A 65 -3.78 1.71 4.68
N ALA A 66 -3.54 3.01 4.50
CA ALA A 66 -3.13 3.57 3.22
C ALA A 66 -1.84 2.92 2.71
N CYS A 67 -0.81 2.81 3.56
CA CYS A 67 0.45 2.17 3.19
C CYS A 67 0.27 0.68 2.85
N ALA A 68 -0.53 -0.05 3.63
CA ALA A 68 -0.83 -1.45 3.36
C ALA A 68 -1.52 -1.62 2.00
N LEU A 69 -2.51 -0.77 1.69
CA LEU A 69 -3.24 -0.82 0.44
C LEU A 69 -2.32 -0.57 -0.75
N LEU A 70 -1.46 0.45 -0.69
CA LEU A 70 -0.49 0.77 -1.74
C LEU A 70 0.46 -0.42 -2.01
N LEU A 71 1.04 -0.99 -0.95
CA LEU A 71 2.00 -2.08 -1.07
C LEU A 71 1.37 -3.38 -1.59
N VAL A 72 0.13 -3.68 -1.18
CA VAL A 72 -0.58 -4.87 -1.65
C VAL A 72 -1.01 -4.70 -3.11
N ALA A 73 -1.57 -3.54 -3.47
CA ALA A 73 -1.95 -3.24 -4.86
C ALA A 73 -0.74 -3.30 -5.80
N ALA A 74 0.41 -2.78 -5.36
CA ALA A 74 1.66 -2.82 -6.12
C ALA A 74 2.37 -4.18 -6.10
N ARG A 75 1.91 -5.15 -5.28
CA ARG A 75 2.56 -6.44 -5.02
C ARG A 75 4.01 -6.31 -4.52
N THR A 76 4.28 -5.30 -3.69
CA THR A 76 5.62 -5.01 -3.15
C THR A 76 5.73 -5.18 -1.64
N ILE A 77 4.69 -5.71 -0.99
CA ILE A 77 4.68 -5.90 0.46
C ILE A 77 5.72 -6.94 0.90
N GLU A 78 6.52 -6.58 1.90
CA GLU A 78 7.52 -7.45 2.53
C GLU A 78 7.13 -7.77 3.98
N LYS A 79 7.74 -8.82 4.55
CA LYS A 79 7.48 -9.22 5.94
C LYS A 79 7.75 -8.08 6.95
N ARG A 80 8.83 -7.32 6.74
CA ARG A 80 9.17 -6.17 7.59
C ARG A 80 8.12 -5.06 7.52
N ASP A 81 7.48 -4.89 6.37
CA ASP A 81 6.42 -3.89 6.18
C ASP A 81 5.20 -4.29 7.00
N ILE A 82 4.84 -5.56 6.98
CA ILE A 82 3.72 -6.10 7.78
C ILE A 82 3.97 -5.86 9.27
N GLU A 83 5.15 -6.25 9.79
CA GLU A 83 5.48 -6.07 11.20
C GLU A 83 5.47 -4.59 11.62
N PHE A 84 5.93 -3.70 10.74
CA PHE A 84 5.90 -2.27 10.96
C PHE A 84 4.46 -1.72 10.96
N LEU A 85 3.66 -2.05 9.94
CA LEU A 85 2.29 -1.55 9.79
C LEU A 85 1.37 -2.06 10.89
N GLN A 86 1.57 -3.28 11.37
CA GLN A 86 0.86 -3.81 12.55
C GLN A 86 1.11 -2.98 13.82
N ARG A 87 2.36 -2.51 14.01
CA ARG A 87 2.72 -1.65 15.15
C ARG A 87 2.19 -0.24 14.97
N LEU A 88 2.21 0.28 13.74
CA LEU A 88 1.63 1.58 13.41
C LEU A 88 0.11 1.61 13.61
N ASN A 89 -0.58 0.51 13.26
CA ASN A 89 -2.03 0.38 13.44
C ASN A 89 -2.45 0.16 14.91
N ALA A 90 -1.49 -0.02 15.82
CA ALA A 90 -1.71 -0.21 17.26
C ALA A 90 -1.39 1.10 18.00
N PRO A 91 -2.34 2.04 18.14
CA PRO A 91 -2.09 3.35 18.74
C PRO A 91 -1.53 3.27 20.17
N GLU A 92 -1.83 2.21 20.90
CA GLU A 92 -1.34 1.99 22.27
C GLU A 92 0.15 1.64 22.34
N VAL A 93 0.80 1.30 21.21
CA VAL A 93 2.24 1.03 21.13
C VAL A 93 3.05 2.33 21.08
N GLY A 94 2.43 3.47 20.76
CA GLY A 94 3.06 4.79 20.82
C GLY A 94 4.14 5.02 19.76
N VAL A 95 3.83 4.74 18.49
CA VAL A 95 4.73 5.04 17.36
C VAL A 95 4.72 6.54 17.06
N SER A 96 5.90 7.14 17.00
CA SER A 96 6.07 8.55 16.64
C SER A 96 5.89 8.74 15.14
N LEU A 97 4.86 9.49 14.74
CA LEU A 97 4.58 9.76 13.34
C LEU A 97 5.65 10.65 12.67
N TYR A 98 6.47 11.39 13.40
CA TYR A 98 7.57 12.14 12.78
C TYR A 98 8.78 11.25 12.48
N ASP A 99 9.01 10.24 13.31
CA ASP A 99 10.21 9.40 13.23
C ASP A 99 10.13 8.34 12.12
N ILE A 100 8.91 8.03 11.65
CA ILE A 100 8.68 6.97 10.66
C ILE A 100 8.60 7.47 9.20
N ALA A 101 8.76 8.78 8.97
CA ALA A 101 8.68 9.33 7.62
C ALA A 101 9.65 8.69 6.61
N PRO A 102 10.90 8.35 6.96
CA PRO A 102 11.81 7.66 6.06
C PRO A 102 11.26 6.29 5.60
N GLU A 103 10.71 5.50 6.53
CA GLU A 103 10.13 4.19 6.26
C GLU A 103 8.90 4.29 5.36
N ILE A 104 8.00 5.24 5.63
CA ILE A 104 6.81 5.47 4.80
C ILE A 104 7.20 5.94 3.39
N ALA A 105 8.21 6.81 3.26
CA ALA A 105 8.70 7.26 1.95
C ALA A 105 9.33 6.12 1.13
N ASP A 106 10.06 5.19 1.77
CA ASP A 106 10.56 3.98 1.13
C ASP A 106 9.41 3.09 0.65
N MET A 107 8.39 2.85 1.49
CA MET A 107 7.21 2.08 1.12
C MET A 107 6.48 2.69 -0.08
N LYS A 108 6.25 4.00 -0.09
CA LYS A 108 5.65 4.70 -1.24
C LYS A 108 6.50 4.52 -2.50
N THR A 109 7.80 4.73 -2.40
CA THR A 109 8.72 4.60 -3.54
C THR A 109 8.68 3.20 -4.14
N ARG A 110 8.69 2.16 -3.28
CA ARG A 110 8.56 0.77 -3.71
C ARG A 110 7.21 0.49 -4.36
N ALA A 111 6.11 0.96 -3.76
CA ALA A 111 4.78 0.79 -4.32
C ALA A 111 4.64 1.40 -5.72
N VAL A 112 5.07 2.66 -5.89
CA VAL A 112 5.07 3.35 -7.19
C VAL A 112 5.93 2.61 -8.23
N ALA A 113 7.11 2.12 -7.82
CA ALA A 113 7.96 1.33 -8.71
C ALA A 113 7.31 -0.02 -9.08
N GLY A 114 6.63 -0.68 -8.14
CA GLY A 114 5.87 -1.90 -8.37
C GLY A 114 4.75 -1.71 -9.38
N LEU A 115 3.95 -0.65 -9.22
CA LEU A 115 2.87 -0.31 -10.16
C LEU A 115 3.38 -0.01 -11.56
N LYS A 116 4.48 0.75 -11.69
CA LYS A 116 5.11 0.98 -13.00
C LYS A 116 5.52 -0.34 -13.67
N ARG A 117 6.04 -1.30 -12.90
CA ARG A 117 6.39 -2.64 -13.43
C ARG A 117 5.15 -3.43 -13.85
N LEU A 118 4.06 -3.37 -13.09
CA LEU A 118 2.82 -4.04 -13.44
C LEU A 118 2.22 -3.45 -14.73
N ALA A 119 2.15 -2.13 -14.82
CA ALA A 119 1.65 -1.44 -16.01
C ALA A 119 2.49 -1.75 -17.27
N LEU A 120 3.83 -1.81 -17.14
CA LEU A 120 4.71 -2.19 -18.24
C LEU A 120 4.65 -3.69 -18.58
N GLY A 121 4.48 -4.56 -17.58
CA GLY A 121 4.39 -6.01 -17.74
C GLY A 121 3.08 -6.49 -18.37
N GLU A 122 1.96 -5.80 -18.13
CA GLU A 122 0.69 -6.04 -18.82
C GLU A 122 0.70 -5.51 -20.27
N GLY A 123 1.45 -4.43 -20.54
CA GLY A 123 1.66 -3.91 -21.89
C GLY A 123 2.44 -4.86 -22.81
N ASP A 124 3.35 -5.66 -22.26
CA ASP A 124 4.19 -6.59 -23.03
C ASP A 124 3.42 -7.85 -23.47
N LEU A 125 2.46 -8.31 -22.65
CA LEU A 125 1.58 -9.46 -22.97
C LEU A 125 0.55 -9.14 -24.08
N MET A 126 0.12 -7.88 -24.20
CA MET A 126 -0.75 -7.45 -25.31
C MET A 126 0.03 -7.24 -26.63
N SER A 127 1.29 -6.83 -26.55
CA SER A 127 2.14 -6.65 -27.75
C SER A 127 2.52 -7.99 -28.41
N GLN A 128 2.59 -9.09 -27.65
CA GLN A 128 2.86 -10.43 -28.21
C GLN A 128 1.63 -11.12 -28.81
N ARG A 129 0.39 -10.69 -28.49
CA ARG A 129 -0.84 -11.23 -29.10
C ARG A 129 -1.18 -10.61 -30.47
N GLY A 130 -0.43 -9.59 -30.91
CA GLY A 130 -0.62 -8.92 -32.20
C GLY A 130 0.25 -9.45 -33.35
N GLN A 131 1.24 -10.31 -33.09
CA GLN A 131 2.06 -10.92 -34.16
C GLN A 131 1.55 -12.33 -34.46
N SER A 132 0.52 -12.42 -35.32
CA SER A 132 0.29 -13.63 -36.09
C SER A 132 1.40 -13.77 -37.14
N PRO A 133 2.18 -14.84 -37.17
CA PRO A 133 3.12 -15.12 -38.24
C PRO A 133 2.35 -15.78 -39.40
N ASN A 134 1.52 -15.00 -40.09
CA ASN A 134 1.01 -15.39 -41.40
C ASN A 134 1.68 -14.49 -42.43
N GLY A 135 2.86 -14.91 -42.86
CA GLY A 135 3.56 -14.36 -44.01
C GLY A 135 4.37 -15.48 -44.67
N ASP A 136 3.96 -15.84 -45.88
CA ASP A 136 4.60 -16.74 -46.84
C ASP A 136 4.53 -18.26 -46.62
N VAL A 137 3.51 -18.87 -47.25
CA VAL A 137 3.69 -20.15 -47.96
C VAL A 137 3.61 -19.86 -49.46
N PRO A 138 4.70 -20.02 -50.23
CA PRO A 138 4.66 -19.91 -51.68
C PRO A 138 4.07 -21.18 -52.31
N PHE A 139 3.40 -20.97 -53.45
CA PHE A 139 2.79 -21.97 -54.33
C PHE A 139 3.74 -23.10 -54.74
#